data_AF-A0A5C5VEM9-F1
#
_entry.id   AF-A0A5C5VEM9-F1
#
_cell.length_a   1.000
_cell.length_b   1.000
_cell.length_c   1.000
_cell.angle_alpha   90.00
_cell.angle_beta   90.00
_cell.angle_gamma   90.00
#
_symmetry.space_group_name_H-M   'P 1'
#
loop_
_entity.id
_entity.type
_entity.pdbx_description
1 polymer ?
#
loop_
_entity_poly.entity_id
_entity_poly.type
_entity_poly.pdbx_seq_one_letter_code
_entity_poly.pdbx_strand_id
1 'polypeptide(L)'
;MDLESSGTFLVPDGSGLTVTIESISVVEGASRVNGNNSSFGVESLDRAEDDSDQFDSSLLESLTLSFNRAVSISRLDFVGFSGSDSFDFYGTSIDVNDLIGDQEYDLSSMPMVLAANQAFTMKATTGSVGLQDITLAAIPEPTAFLFGALVAGCVGMAATRQRPARSSATASAEPLS
;
A
#
# COMPACT_ATOMS: atom_id res chain seq x y z
N MET A 1 16.81 -12.61 -9.64
CA MET A 1 16.74 -12.70 -8.15
C MET A 1 15.95 -13.94 -7.89
N ASP A 2 16.50 -14.93 -7.20
CA ASP A 2 15.88 -16.25 -7.09
C ASP A 2 15.27 -16.39 -5.69
N LEU A 3 13.94 -16.41 -5.60
CA LEU A 3 13.21 -16.52 -4.32
C LEU A 3 12.38 -17.81 -4.32
N GLU A 4 12.71 -18.75 -3.43
CA GLU A 4 12.30 -20.16 -3.54
C GLU A 4 10.91 -20.52 -2.95
N SER A 5 10.07 -19.56 -2.56
CA SER A 5 8.62 -19.77 -2.25
C SER A 5 8.02 -18.67 -1.38
N SER A 6 8.85 -18.03 -0.55
CA SER A 6 8.47 -16.91 0.31
C SER A 6 9.71 -16.05 0.60
N GLY A 7 9.51 -14.75 0.72
CA GLY A 7 10.61 -13.82 0.95
C GLY A 7 10.11 -12.39 1.07
N THR A 8 10.83 -11.59 1.87
CA THR A 8 10.55 -10.17 2.01
C THR A 8 11.73 -9.38 1.49
N PHE A 9 11.48 -8.39 0.64
CA PHE A 9 12.51 -7.50 0.11
C PHE A 9 12.11 -6.03 0.25
N LEU A 10 13.12 -5.17 0.37
CA LEU A 10 12.94 -3.73 0.47
C LEU A 10 12.77 -3.12 -0.92
N VAL A 11 11.80 -2.23 -1.05
CA VAL A 11 11.70 -1.34 -2.21
C VAL A 11 12.65 -0.17 -1.96
N PRO A 12 13.64 0.08 -2.85
CA PRO A 12 14.65 1.11 -2.64
C PRO A 12 14.12 2.52 -3.00
N ASP A 13 12.99 2.91 -2.41
CA ASP A 13 12.32 4.20 -2.61
C ASP A 13 12.50 5.17 -1.42
N GLY A 14 13.15 4.71 -0.34
CA GLY A 14 13.33 5.46 0.90
C GLY A 14 12.09 5.52 1.80
N SER A 15 10.98 4.87 1.43
CA SER A 15 9.73 4.86 2.19
C SER A 15 9.69 3.76 3.25
N GLY A 16 10.64 2.82 3.24
CA GLY A 16 10.61 1.62 4.08
C GLY A 16 9.54 0.61 3.66
N LEU A 17 9.04 0.73 2.43
CA LEU A 17 8.16 -0.24 1.82
C LEU A 17 8.89 -1.57 1.64
N THR A 18 8.25 -2.65 2.09
CA THR A 18 8.68 -4.02 1.81
C THR A 18 7.60 -4.75 1.04
N VAL A 19 8.03 -5.58 0.12
CA VAL A 19 7.17 -6.55 -0.56
C VAL A 19 7.44 -7.92 0.04
N THR A 20 6.37 -8.67 0.31
CA THR A 20 6.44 -10.05 0.76
C THR A 20 5.84 -10.95 -0.30
N ILE A 21 6.56 -12.00 -0.69
CA ILE A 21 6.02 -13.12 -1.46
C ILE A 21 5.27 -14.02 -0.48
N GLU A 22 3.96 -14.08 -0.65
CA GLU A 22 3.08 -14.92 0.16
C GLU A 22 3.01 -16.35 -0.39
N SER A 23 2.94 -16.49 -1.71
CA SER A 23 2.97 -17.78 -2.37
C SER A 23 3.34 -17.69 -3.85
N ILE A 24 3.95 -18.74 -4.36
CA ILE A 24 4.20 -19.00 -5.78
C ILE A 24 3.46 -20.30 -6.10
N SER A 25 2.77 -20.35 -7.23
CA SER A 25 2.04 -21.55 -7.66
C SER A 25 2.32 -21.83 -9.13
N VAL A 26 2.56 -23.10 -9.43
CA VAL A 26 2.71 -23.68 -10.78
C VAL A 26 1.97 -25.03 -10.81
N VAL A 27 1.63 -25.54 -12.00
CA VAL A 27 0.92 -26.83 -12.15
C VAL A 27 1.70 -28.00 -11.55
N GLU A 28 3.02 -28.02 -11.71
CA GLU A 28 3.87 -29.12 -11.27
C GLU A 28 5.25 -28.61 -10.84
N GLY A 29 5.72 -29.11 -9.70
CA GLY A 29 7.12 -28.99 -9.30
C GLY A 29 7.46 -27.85 -8.36
N ALA A 30 8.76 -27.70 -8.11
CA ALA A 30 9.30 -26.56 -7.38
C ALA A 30 9.26 -25.31 -8.27
N SER A 31 8.99 -24.16 -7.66
CA SER A 31 8.86 -22.88 -8.38
C SER A 31 9.61 -21.76 -7.67
N ARG A 32 10.06 -20.78 -8.43
CA ARG A 32 10.64 -19.55 -7.90
C ARG A 32 10.13 -18.33 -8.66
N VAL A 33 10.30 -17.16 -8.06
CA VAL A 33 10.26 -15.91 -8.83
C VAL A 33 11.52 -15.88 -9.67
N ASN A 34 11.36 -15.67 -10.98
CA ASN A 34 12.45 -15.50 -11.92
C ASN A 34 12.36 -14.10 -12.52
N GLY A 35 13.49 -13.41 -12.61
CA GLY A 35 13.50 -12.06 -13.16
C GLY A 35 14.90 -11.57 -13.45
N ASN A 36 14.99 -10.80 -14.53
CA ASN A 36 16.20 -10.17 -15.04
C ASN A 36 15.97 -8.66 -15.20
N ASN A 37 16.78 -7.99 -16.02
CA ASN A 37 16.68 -6.54 -16.22
C ASN A 37 15.56 -6.11 -17.16
N SER A 38 14.92 -7.04 -17.86
CA SER A 38 13.85 -6.77 -18.83
C SER A 38 12.46 -7.20 -18.34
N SER A 39 12.39 -8.21 -17.47
CA SER A 39 11.13 -8.77 -17.00
C SER A 39 11.27 -9.55 -15.69
N PHE A 40 10.14 -9.78 -15.03
CA PHE A 40 9.98 -10.80 -14.00
C PHE A 40 8.68 -11.60 -14.19
N GLY A 41 8.73 -12.83 -13.68
CA GLY A 41 7.67 -13.82 -13.76
C GLY A 41 7.90 -14.96 -12.75
N VAL A 42 7.40 -16.14 -13.10
CA VAL A 42 7.54 -17.37 -12.32
C VAL A 42 8.26 -18.40 -13.19
N GLU A 43 9.08 -19.23 -12.55
CA GLU A 43 9.77 -20.33 -13.24
C GLU A 43 9.51 -21.62 -12.47
N SER A 44 9.07 -22.65 -13.19
CA SER A 44 8.99 -24.04 -12.78
C SER A 44 10.35 -24.74 -12.95
N LEU A 45 11.03 -25.01 -11.83
CA LEU A 45 12.35 -25.64 -11.77
C LEU A 45 12.37 -27.08 -12.29
N ASP A 46 11.22 -27.73 -12.34
CA ASP A 46 11.08 -29.12 -12.80
C ASP A 46 10.77 -29.23 -14.31
N ARG A 47 10.65 -28.10 -15.03
CA ARG A 47 10.43 -28.06 -16.48
C ARG A 47 11.57 -27.34 -17.18
N ALA A 48 12.45 -28.11 -17.82
CA ALA A 48 13.60 -27.57 -18.53
C ALA A 48 13.28 -26.67 -19.74
N GLU A 49 12.03 -26.63 -20.19
CA GLU A 49 11.55 -25.76 -21.28
C GLU A 49 10.91 -24.46 -20.77
N ASP A 50 10.71 -24.34 -19.45
CA ASP A 50 10.25 -23.12 -18.81
C ASP A 50 11.46 -22.25 -18.45
N ASP A 51 11.87 -21.42 -19.41
CA ASP A 51 12.93 -20.42 -19.25
C ASP A 51 12.30 -19.02 -19.21
N SER A 52 11.16 -18.91 -18.53
CA SER A 52 10.36 -17.71 -18.61
C SER A 52 10.62 -16.82 -17.39
N ASP A 53 11.13 -15.64 -17.66
CA ASP A 53 10.95 -14.46 -16.81
C ASP A 53 9.53 -13.91 -16.98
N GLN A 54 8.55 -14.80 -17.21
CA GLN A 54 7.17 -14.50 -17.56
C GLN A 54 6.22 -15.34 -16.70
N PHE A 55 4.93 -15.08 -16.83
CA PHE A 55 3.88 -15.93 -16.28
C PHE A 55 3.28 -16.74 -17.42
N ASP A 56 3.33 -18.06 -17.33
CA ASP A 56 2.78 -18.95 -18.35
C ASP A 56 1.40 -19.51 -17.94
N SER A 57 0.38 -19.19 -18.71
CA SER A 57 -0.99 -19.68 -18.47
C SER A 57 -1.14 -21.20 -18.64
N SER A 58 -0.30 -21.84 -19.47
CA SER A 58 -0.31 -23.30 -19.65
C SER A 58 0.27 -24.04 -18.44
N LEU A 59 1.09 -23.35 -17.64
CA LEU A 59 1.65 -23.83 -16.38
C LEU A 59 0.85 -23.32 -15.16
N LEU A 60 -0.25 -22.59 -15.38
CA LEU A 60 -1.08 -21.92 -14.36
C LEU A 60 -0.26 -21.14 -13.34
N GLU A 61 0.75 -20.43 -13.83
CA GLU A 61 1.66 -19.75 -12.92
C GLU A 61 1.01 -18.54 -12.28
N SER A 62 1.24 -18.39 -10.98
CA SER A 62 0.77 -17.22 -10.26
C SER A 62 1.69 -16.86 -9.11
N LEU A 63 1.74 -15.56 -8.85
CA LEU A 63 2.50 -14.97 -7.75
C LEU A 63 1.53 -14.19 -6.87
N THR A 64 1.53 -14.50 -5.57
CA THR A 64 0.78 -13.73 -4.58
C THR A 64 1.76 -12.94 -3.73
N LEU A 65 1.55 -11.63 -3.68
CA LEU A 65 2.39 -10.68 -2.95
C LEU A 65 1.56 -9.90 -1.94
N SER A 66 2.23 -9.29 -0.97
CA SER A 66 1.67 -8.26 -0.11
C SER A 66 2.69 -7.14 0.14
N PHE A 67 2.20 -5.97 0.51
CA PHE A 67 3.03 -4.83 0.91
C PHE A 67 2.86 -4.56 2.40
N ASN A 68 3.92 -4.25 3.15
CA ASN A 68 3.79 -3.90 4.57
C ASN A 68 3.04 -2.58 4.82
N ARG A 69 2.88 -1.76 3.78
CA ARG A 69 2.20 -0.46 3.81
C ARG A 69 1.16 -0.39 2.69
N ALA A 70 0.19 0.49 2.83
CA ALA A 70 -0.74 0.75 1.74
C ALA A 70 0.01 1.38 0.55
N VAL A 71 -0.32 0.97 -0.67
CA VAL A 71 0.31 1.45 -1.89
C VAL A 71 -0.74 1.87 -2.92
N SER A 72 -0.36 2.80 -3.77
CA SER A 72 -1.08 3.22 -4.96
C SER A 72 -0.28 2.80 -6.18
N ILE A 73 -0.86 1.98 -7.05
CA ILE A 73 -0.26 1.52 -8.30
C ILE A 73 -0.87 2.32 -9.44
N SER A 74 -0.03 3.00 -10.21
CA SER A 74 -0.46 3.89 -11.28
C SER A 74 -0.12 3.39 -12.68
N ARG A 75 0.73 2.36 -12.80
CA ARG A 75 1.12 1.81 -14.10
C ARG A 75 1.67 0.40 -13.95
N LEU A 76 1.35 -0.45 -14.92
CA LEU A 76 1.99 -1.73 -15.16
C LEU A 76 2.64 -1.69 -16.55
N ASP A 77 3.89 -2.13 -16.65
CA ASP A 77 4.60 -2.27 -17.92
C ASP A 77 4.85 -3.75 -18.17
N PHE A 78 4.45 -4.23 -19.34
CA PHE A 78 4.51 -5.64 -19.70
C PHE A 78 5.57 -5.90 -20.77
N VAL A 79 5.95 -7.16 -20.93
CA VAL A 79 6.75 -7.63 -22.05
C VAL A 79 6.20 -8.97 -22.55
N GLY A 80 6.31 -9.20 -23.86
CA GLY A 80 5.80 -10.42 -24.48
C GLY A 80 4.28 -10.47 -24.63
N PHE A 81 3.54 -9.46 -24.16
CA PHE A 81 2.10 -9.36 -24.26
C PHE A 81 1.69 -9.20 -25.74
N SER A 82 1.05 -10.21 -26.32
CA SER A 82 0.76 -10.22 -27.76
C SER A 82 -0.53 -10.98 -28.10
N GLY A 83 -1.01 -10.84 -29.35
CA GLY A 83 -2.08 -11.67 -29.87
C GLY A 83 -3.37 -11.68 -29.02
N SER A 84 -3.63 -12.82 -28.37
CA SER A 84 -4.79 -13.05 -27.48
C SER A 84 -4.38 -13.28 -26.03
N ASP A 85 -3.20 -12.80 -25.64
CA ASP A 85 -2.69 -12.91 -24.28
C ASP A 85 -3.54 -12.05 -23.35
N SER A 86 -3.60 -12.46 -22.09
CA SER A 86 -4.34 -11.74 -21.05
C SER A 86 -3.71 -12.00 -19.70
N PHE A 87 -3.78 -11.00 -18.85
CA PHE A 87 -3.17 -11.00 -17.54
C PHE A 87 -4.17 -10.57 -16.48
N ASP A 88 -4.26 -11.33 -15.39
CA ASP A 88 -5.05 -10.97 -14.21
C ASP A 88 -4.11 -10.31 -13.21
N PHE A 89 -4.36 -9.03 -12.93
CA PHE A 89 -3.68 -8.29 -11.88
C PHE A 89 -4.70 -7.92 -10.80
N TYR A 90 -4.68 -8.64 -9.68
CA TYR A 90 -5.56 -8.42 -8.54
C TYR A 90 -7.06 -8.44 -8.91
N GLY A 91 -7.46 -9.38 -9.75
CA GLY A 91 -8.84 -9.55 -10.21
C GLY A 91 -9.25 -8.63 -11.36
N THR A 92 -8.34 -7.75 -11.82
CA THR A 92 -8.52 -6.99 -13.05
C THR A 92 -7.93 -7.78 -14.21
N SER A 93 -8.76 -8.22 -15.14
CA SER A 93 -8.32 -8.79 -16.41
C SER A 93 -7.87 -7.66 -17.33
N ILE A 94 -6.66 -7.79 -17.85
CA ILE A 94 -6.01 -6.88 -18.80
C ILE A 94 -5.77 -7.69 -20.07
N ASP A 95 -6.12 -7.16 -21.23
CA ASP A 95 -5.77 -7.74 -22.53
C ASP A 95 -5.01 -6.74 -23.42
N VAL A 96 -4.55 -7.19 -24.60
CA VAL A 96 -3.74 -6.39 -25.53
C VAL A 96 -4.39 -5.05 -25.90
N ASN A 97 -5.73 -5.00 -25.93
CA ASN A 97 -6.47 -3.80 -26.33
C ASN A 97 -6.58 -2.77 -25.20
N ASP A 98 -6.31 -3.17 -23.96
CA ASP A 98 -6.25 -2.27 -22.82
C ASP A 98 -4.90 -1.54 -22.73
N LEU A 99 -3.90 -2.00 -23.47
CA LEU A 99 -2.55 -1.46 -23.45
C LEU A 99 -2.45 -0.18 -24.30
N ILE A 100 -1.63 0.74 -23.85
CA ILE A 100 -1.21 1.94 -24.57
C ILE A 100 0.28 1.84 -24.91
N GLY A 101 0.69 2.57 -25.95
CA GLY A 101 2.08 2.60 -26.37
C GLY A 101 2.59 1.22 -26.75
N ASP A 102 3.76 0.85 -26.24
CA ASP A 102 4.42 -0.39 -26.62
C ASP A 102 3.90 -1.60 -25.85
N GLN A 103 3.64 -1.53 -24.52
CA GLN A 103 2.99 -2.58 -23.69
C GLN A 103 2.52 -2.06 -22.31
N GLU A 104 2.06 -0.80 -22.22
CA GLU A 104 1.78 -0.15 -20.93
C GLU A 104 0.28 -0.22 -20.57
N TYR A 105 -0.05 -0.56 -19.33
CA TYR A 105 -1.39 -0.39 -18.78
C TYR A 105 -1.43 0.81 -17.82
N ASP A 106 -2.13 1.87 -18.24
CA ASP A 106 -2.18 3.16 -17.52
C ASP A 106 -3.35 3.22 -16.52
N LEU A 107 -3.00 3.36 -15.24
CA LEU A 107 -3.91 3.55 -14.12
C LEU A 107 -3.77 4.96 -13.51
N SER A 108 -3.10 5.89 -14.17
CA SER A 108 -2.79 7.23 -13.62
C SER A 108 -4.03 8.05 -13.26
N SER A 109 -5.13 7.87 -13.99
CA SER A 109 -6.40 8.57 -13.73
C SER A 109 -7.21 7.96 -12.58
N MET A 110 -7.04 6.66 -12.32
CA MET A 110 -7.68 5.93 -11.23
C MET A 110 -6.74 4.84 -10.71
N PRO A 111 -5.76 5.21 -9.86
CA PRO A 111 -4.77 4.27 -9.37
C PRO A 111 -5.40 3.12 -8.58
N MET A 112 -4.84 1.93 -8.73
CA MET A 112 -5.22 0.78 -7.92
C MET A 112 -4.62 0.93 -6.52
N VAL A 113 -5.48 0.93 -5.50
CA VAL A 113 -5.05 1.05 -4.10
C VAL A 113 -5.10 -0.31 -3.43
N LEU A 114 -3.96 -0.73 -2.88
CA LEU A 114 -3.83 -1.93 -2.06
C LEU A 114 -3.58 -1.50 -0.61
N ALA A 115 -4.36 -2.06 0.32
CA ALA A 115 -4.16 -1.82 1.74
C ALA A 115 -2.88 -2.51 2.25
N ALA A 116 -2.38 -2.07 3.41
CA ALA A 116 -1.26 -2.73 4.06
C ALA A 116 -1.59 -4.19 4.39
N ASN A 117 -0.65 -5.08 4.10
CA ASN A 117 -0.72 -6.54 4.28
C ASN A 117 -1.87 -7.20 3.50
N GLN A 118 -2.42 -6.51 2.50
CA GLN A 118 -3.39 -7.08 1.60
C GLN A 118 -2.66 -7.95 0.57
N ALA A 119 -2.91 -9.25 0.64
CA ALA A 119 -2.43 -10.17 -0.38
C ALA A 119 -3.17 -9.92 -1.69
N PHE A 120 -2.43 -9.90 -2.80
CA PHE A 120 -2.96 -9.82 -4.15
C PHE A 120 -2.22 -10.80 -5.05
N THR A 121 -2.95 -11.41 -5.98
CA THR A 121 -2.42 -12.39 -6.91
C THR A 121 -2.31 -11.78 -8.29
N MET A 122 -1.24 -12.15 -9.01
CA MET A 122 -1.06 -11.86 -10.42
C MET A 122 -0.76 -13.16 -11.18
N LYS A 123 -1.25 -13.26 -12.42
CA LYS A 123 -1.08 -14.43 -13.29
C LYS A 123 -1.38 -14.10 -14.74
N ALA A 124 -0.77 -14.83 -15.67
CA ALA A 124 -1.29 -14.90 -17.03
C ALA A 124 -2.54 -15.77 -17.06
N THR A 125 -3.61 -15.24 -17.65
CA THR A 125 -4.85 -15.99 -17.90
C THR A 125 -4.86 -16.63 -19.27
N THR A 126 -4.15 -16.06 -20.24
CA THR A 126 -3.84 -16.67 -21.54
C THR A 126 -2.44 -16.25 -22.00
N GLY A 127 -1.78 -17.12 -22.76
CA GLY A 127 -0.43 -16.88 -23.27
C GLY A 127 0.67 -16.94 -22.20
N SER A 128 1.77 -16.26 -22.50
CA SER A 128 2.92 -16.11 -21.62
C SER A 128 3.28 -14.62 -21.55
N VAL A 129 3.23 -14.02 -20.36
CA VAL A 129 3.31 -12.56 -20.19
C VAL A 129 4.32 -12.20 -19.10
N GLY A 130 5.32 -11.39 -19.43
CA GLY A 130 6.27 -10.85 -18.45
C GLY A 130 5.84 -9.49 -17.92
N LEU A 131 6.20 -9.20 -16.67
CA LEU A 131 6.07 -7.85 -16.09
C LEU A 131 7.45 -7.18 -16.09
N GLN A 132 7.57 -6.05 -16.78
CA GLN A 132 8.79 -5.26 -16.83
C GLN A 132 8.91 -4.30 -15.64
N ASP A 133 7.84 -3.56 -15.34
CA ASP A 133 7.84 -2.58 -14.25
C ASP A 133 6.44 -2.46 -13.61
N ILE A 134 6.43 -2.09 -12.32
CA ILE A 134 5.23 -1.70 -11.59
C ILE A 134 5.50 -0.34 -10.98
N THR A 135 4.89 0.70 -11.54
CA THR A 135 4.99 2.04 -10.96
C THR A 135 4.02 2.16 -9.80
N LEU A 136 4.57 2.29 -8.59
CA LEU A 136 3.81 2.40 -7.35
C LEU A 136 4.35 3.48 -6.43
N ALA A 137 3.53 3.91 -5.47
CA ALA A 137 3.92 4.81 -4.40
C ALA A 137 3.31 4.36 -3.06
N ALA A 138 4.11 4.37 -1.99
CA ALA A 138 3.61 4.15 -0.65
C ALA A 138 2.68 5.29 -0.21
N ILE A 139 1.50 4.95 0.28
CA ILE A 139 0.56 5.91 0.83
C ILE A 139 1.04 6.28 2.26
N PRO A 140 1.24 7.58 2.56
CA PRO A 140 1.62 8.01 3.90
C PRO A 140 0.58 7.55 4.93
N GLU A 141 1.04 6.96 6.04
CA GLU A 141 0.14 6.73 7.16
C GLU A 141 -0.33 8.08 7.70
N PRO A 142 -1.59 8.20 8.16
CA PRO A 142 -2.02 9.42 8.82
C PRO A 142 -1.10 9.65 10.01
N THR A 143 -0.21 10.64 9.91
CA THR A 143 0.52 11.12 11.08
C THR A 143 -0.54 11.66 12.02
N ALA A 144 -0.76 10.95 13.13
CA ALA A 144 -1.68 11.38 14.16
C ALA A 144 -1.19 12.73 14.70
N PHE A 145 -1.67 13.82 14.11
CA PHE A 145 -1.46 15.15 14.65
C PHE A 145 -2.17 15.18 16.00
N LEU A 146 -1.33 15.25 17.04
CA LEU A 146 -1.63 15.50 18.45
C LEU A 146 -2.99 16.19 18.68
N PHE A 147 -4.04 15.42 19.00
CA PHE A 147 -5.21 15.94 19.72
C PHE A 147 -4.88 16.35 21.18
N GLY A 148 -3.59 16.39 21.56
CA GLY A 148 -3.11 16.76 22.88
C GLY A 148 -2.90 18.26 23.14
N ALA A 149 -3.17 19.14 22.15
CA ALA A 149 -2.91 20.59 22.30
C ALA A 149 -4.16 21.47 22.47
N LEU A 150 -5.36 20.92 22.69
CA LEU A 150 -6.60 21.69 22.91
C LEU A 150 -7.20 21.54 24.33
N VAL A 151 -6.36 21.34 25.35
CA VAL A 151 -6.79 21.51 26.75
C VAL A 151 -5.74 22.35 27.50
N ALA A 152 -5.48 23.56 27.00
CA ALA A 152 -4.61 24.54 27.67
C ALA A 152 -5.20 25.95 27.67
N GLY A 153 -6.52 26.08 27.60
CA GLY A 153 -7.23 27.35 27.73
C GLY A 153 -8.58 27.13 28.39
N CYS A 154 -8.86 27.89 29.46
CA CYS A 154 -10.13 27.95 30.19
C CYS A 154 -10.30 27.06 31.43
N VAL A 155 -9.39 27.13 32.41
CA VAL A 155 -9.80 27.26 33.83
C VAL A 155 -8.85 28.24 34.52
N GLY A 156 -9.02 29.53 34.20
CA GLY A 156 -8.44 30.62 34.96
C GLY A 156 -9.10 30.75 36.33
N MET A 157 -8.26 31.01 37.33
CA MET A 157 -8.54 31.26 38.74
C MET A 157 -9.71 32.22 39.00
N ALA A 158 -10.56 31.91 39.99
CA ALA A 158 -11.16 32.90 40.89
C ALA A 158 -11.78 32.22 42.13
N ALA A 159 -11.05 32.23 43.25
CA ALA A 159 -11.61 32.40 44.61
C ALA A 159 -10.48 32.36 45.65
N THR A 160 -9.59 33.35 45.61
CA THR A 160 -8.79 33.68 46.80
C THR A 160 -9.73 34.25 47.86
N ARG A 161 -9.76 33.58 49.01
CA ARG A 161 -10.42 34.00 50.24
C ARG A 161 -9.95 35.40 50.65
N GLN A 162 -10.87 36.25 51.12
CA GLN A 162 -10.68 37.06 52.33
C GLN A 162 -12.00 37.75 52.77
N ARG A 163 -12.51 37.32 53.93
CA ARG A 163 -13.37 38.09 54.86
C ARG A 163 -12.45 38.54 56.02
N PRO A 164 -12.84 39.43 56.95
CA PRO A 164 -13.61 40.68 56.87
C PRO A 164 -12.94 41.83 57.69
N ALA A 165 -13.31 43.11 57.52
CA ALA A 165 -13.08 44.15 58.55
C ALA A 165 -14.01 45.40 58.45
N ARG A 166 -14.99 45.41 59.36
CA ARG A 166 -15.63 46.48 60.15
C ARG A 166 -15.47 48.00 59.81
N SER A 167 -16.63 48.67 59.90
CA SER A 167 -16.94 49.94 60.61
C SER A 167 -17.10 51.24 59.79
N SER A 168 -18.34 51.72 59.71
CA SER A 168 -18.75 53.04 60.25
C SER A 168 -20.28 53.15 60.24
N ALA A 169 -20.91 52.97 61.41
CA ALA A 169 -22.30 53.34 61.62
C ALA A 169 -22.35 54.86 61.87
N THR A 170 -23.04 55.57 61.00
CA THR A 170 -23.30 57.00 61.11
C THR A 170 -24.33 57.24 62.22
N ALA A 171 -23.94 58.04 63.21
CA ALA A 171 -24.84 58.58 64.22
C ALA A 171 -25.86 59.53 63.55
N SER A 172 -27.14 59.34 63.86
CA SER A 172 -28.15 60.38 63.73
C SER A 172 -28.83 60.53 65.09
N ALA A 173 -28.70 61.72 65.65
CA ALA A 173 -29.29 62.12 66.91
C ALA A 173 -30.74 62.56 66.69
N GLU A 174 -31.63 62.13 67.58
CA GLU A 174 -32.88 62.84 67.89
C GLU A 174 -32.95 63.03 69.41
N PRO A 175 -33.09 64.28 69.90
CA PRO A 175 -33.54 64.57 71.25
C PRO A 175 -35.07 64.85 71.25
N LEU A 176 -35.73 64.57 72.37
CA LEU A 176 -37.08 65.01 72.84
C LEU A 176 -37.61 63.86 73.72
N SER A 177 -38.04 63.98 74.98
CA SER A 177 -38.29 65.10 75.90
C SER A 177 -38.17 64.53 77.32
#